data_AF-X0SMG1-F1
#
_entry.id   AF-X0SMG1-F1
#
_cell.length_a   1.000
_cell.length_b   1.000
_cell.length_c   1.000
_cell.angle_alpha   90.00
_cell.angle_beta   90.00
_cell.angle_gamma   90.00
#
_symmetry.space_group_name_H-M   'P 1'
#
loop_
_entity.id
_entity.type
_entity.pdbx_description
1 polymer ?
#
loop_
_entity_poly.entity_id
_entity_poly.type
_entity_poly.pdbx_seq_one_letter_code
_entity_poly.pdbx_strand_id
1 'polypeptide(L)' 'MRLGEMKTNCRKCGRELRAESKDTEFATFFCMKCGIYTTRPIEEFQEEKKEESAPAPESQ' A
#
# COMPACT_ATOMS: atom_id res chain seq x y z
N MET A 1 -4.66 6.78 9.20
CA MET A 1 -4.90 5.90 8.03
C MET A 1 -5.64 4.65 8.47
N ARG A 2 -6.76 4.33 7.82
CA ARG A 2 -7.48 3.07 8.07
C ARG A 2 -6.73 1.92 7.38
N LEU A 3 -6.70 0.75 8.02
CA LEU A 3 -6.02 -0.46 7.51
C LEU A 3 -6.44 -0.81 6.06
N GLY A 4 -7.73 -0.64 5.74
CA GLY A 4 -8.26 -0.97 4.42
C GLY A 4 -7.86 -0.04 3.28
N GLU A 5 -7.20 1.09 3.56
CA GLU A 5 -6.70 2.02 2.54
C GLU A 5 -5.32 1.61 2.01
N MET A 6 -4.55 0.84 2.78
CA MET A 6 -3.23 0.34 2.39
C MET A 6 -3.38 -0.87 1.46
N LYS A 7 -2.91 -0.74 0.23
CA LYS A 7 -2.99 -1.77 -0.80
C LYS A 7 -1.61 -2.07 -1.40
N THR A 8 -1.33 -3.33 -1.69
CA THR A 8 -0.10 -3.72 -2.39
C THR A 8 -0.35 -4.92 -3.30
N ASN A 9 0.62 -5.31 -4.11
CA ASN A 9 0.51 -6.50 -4.96
C ASN A 9 1.28 -7.69 -4.38
N CYS A 10 0.66 -8.87 -4.47
CA CYS A 10 1.33 -10.13 -4.14
C CYS A 10 2.54 -10.34 -5.05
N ARG A 11 3.74 -10.48 -4.48
CA ARG A 11 4.98 -10.70 -5.26
C ARG A 11 4.98 -11.96 -6.12
N LYS A 12 4.12 -12.94 -5.81
CA LYS A 12 4.03 -14.22 -6.54
C LYS A 12 2.97 -14.24 -7.64
N CYS A 13 1.78 -13.70 -7.38
CA CYS A 13 0.65 -13.78 -8.33
C CYS A 13 0.14 -12.43 -8.82
N GLY A 14 0.73 -11.32 -8.38
CA GLY A 14 0.36 -9.95 -8.78
C GLY A 14 -0.97 -9.45 -8.23
N ARG A 15 -1.74 -10.28 -7.50
CA ARG A 15 -3.06 -9.90 -6.97
C ARG A 15 -2.97 -8.72 -6.01
N GLU A 16 -3.91 -7.79 -6.10
CA GLU A 16 -4.09 -6.73 -5.10
C GLU A 16 -4.43 -7.35 -3.73
N LEU A 17 -3.66 -6.96 -2.73
CA LEU A 17 -3.78 -7.32 -1.32
C LEU A 17 -4.11 -6.05 -0.53
N ARG A 18 -4.92 -6.21 0.51
CA ARG A 18 -5.16 -5.16 1.49
C ARG A 18 -4.39 -5.48 2.77
N ALA A 19 -3.96 -4.45 3.49
CA ALA A 19 -3.26 -4.65 4.74
C ALA A 19 -4.17 -5.39 5.73
N GLU A 20 -3.68 -6.51 6.24
CA GLU A 20 -4.35 -7.32 7.25
C GLU A 20 -4.11 -6.74 8.64
N SER A 21 -2.87 -6.28 8.88
CA SER A 21 -2.43 -5.68 10.14
C SER A 21 -1.37 -4.62 9.85
N LYS A 22 -1.18 -3.69 10.79
CA LYS A 22 -0.09 -2.72 10.72
C LYS A 22 0.40 -2.40 12.12
N ASP A 23 1.67 -2.08 12.20
CA ASP A 23 2.34 -1.56 13.38
C ASP A 23 2.75 -0.10 13.12
N THR A 24 3.58 0.46 14.01
CA THR A 24 4.05 1.84 13.91
C THR A 24 4.91 2.09 12.67
N GLU A 25 5.57 1.05 12.14
CA GLU A 25 6.56 1.19 11.06
C GLU A 25 6.20 0.39 9.80
N PHE A 26 5.47 -0.72 9.92
CA PHE A 26 5.20 -1.65 8.81
C PHE A 26 3.73 -2.04 8.72
N ALA A 27 3.24 -2.22 7.48
CA ALA A 27 1.97 -2.87 7.16
C ALA A 27 2.23 -4.29 6.65
N THR A 28 1.42 -5.24 7.11
CA THR A 28 1.48 -6.66 6.75
C THR A 28 0.30 -7.01 5.86
N PHE A 29 0.61 -7.71 4.76
CA PHE A 29 -0.33 -8.12 3.72
C PHE A 29 -0.28 -9.63 3.56
N PHE A 30 -1.43 -10.29 3.64
CA PHE A 30 -1.53 -11.73 3.43
C PHE A 30 -2.22 -12.06 2.10
N CYS A 31 -1.58 -12.91 1.30
CA CYS A 31 -2.18 -13.42 0.07
C CYS A 31 -2.86 -14.77 0.31
N MET A 32 -4.18 -14.79 0.48
CA MET A 32 -4.95 -16.04 0.65
C MET A 32 -4.80 -17.05 -0.49
N LYS A 33 -4.48 -16.59 -1.71
CA LYS A 33 -4.26 -17.48 -2.87
C LYS A 33 -2.90 -18.17 -2.82
N CYS A 34 -1.87 -17.47 -2.37
CA CYS A 34 -0.48 -17.95 -2.40
C CYS A 34 0.03 -18.43 -1.05
N GLY A 35 -0.66 -18.10 0.05
CA GLY A 35 -0.25 -18.40 1.41
C GLY A 35 0.99 -17.64 1.88
N ILE A 36 1.30 -16.48 1.27
CA ILE A 36 2.49 -15.69 1.60
C ILE A 36 2.14 -14.40 2.32
N TYR A 37 3.03 -13.99 3.22
CA TYR A 37 3.00 -12.69 3.87
C TYR A 37 3.97 -11.74 3.18
N THR A 38 3.58 -10.48 3.07
CA THR A 38 4.41 -9.40 2.53
C THR A 38 4.32 -8.24 3.50
N THR A 39 5.46 -7.69 3.90
CA THR A 39 5.53 -6.49 4.74
C THR A 39 6.05 -5.32 3.91
N ARG A 40 5.49 -4.13 4.15
CA ARG A 40 5.90 -2.87 3.52
C ARG A 40 5.91 -1.75 4.56
N PRO A 41 6.90 -0.84 4.56
CA PRO A 41 6.89 0.31 5.44
C PRO A 41 5.64 1.15 5.25
N ILE A 42 5.03 1.60 6.37
CA ILE A 42 3.78 2.37 6.30
C ILE A 42 3.95 3.72 5.58
N GLU A 43 5.17 4.26 5.58
CA GLU A 43 5.55 5.52 4.94
C GLU A 43 5.23 5.54 3.44
N GLU A 44 5.45 4.41 2.74
CA GLU A 44 5.09 4.24 1.31
C GLU A 44 3.60 4.50 1.04
N PHE A 45 2.73 4.27 2.02
CA PHE A 45 1.27 4.48 1.89
C PHE A 45 0.80 5.81 2.49
N GLN A 46 1.68 6.56 3.13
CA GLN A 46 1.37 7.91 3.62
C GLN A 46 1.52 8.95 2.51
N GLU A 47 2.42 8.69 1.58
CA GLU A 47 2.79 9.61 0.49
C GLU A 47 1.74 9.67 -0.63
N GLU A 48 0.98 8.59 -0.87
CA GLU A 48 -0.15 8.60 -1.82
C GLU A 48 -1.26 9.61 -1.43
N LYS A 49 -1.34 10.04 -0.17
CA LYS A 49 -2.27 11.11 0.22
C LYS A 49 -1.79 12.51 -0.15
N LYS A 50 -0.52 12.67 -0.56
CA LYS A 50 0.05 13.92 -1.08
C LYS A 50 0.11 13.96 -2.60
N GLU A 51 0.20 12.83 -3.29
CA GLU A 51 0.28 12.83 -4.76
C GLU A 51 -1.08 12.98 -5.49
N GLU A 52 -2.21 12.85 -4.78
CA GLU A 52 -3.50 13.36 -5.29
C GLU A 52 -3.65 14.89 -5.12
N SER A 53 -2.53 15.59 -4.86
CA SER A 53 -2.35 17.02 -5.04
C SER A 53 -1.07 17.28 -5.84
N ALA A 54 -0.91 16.61 -6.98
CA ALA A 54 -0.08 17.15 -8.04
C ALA A 54 -0.78 18.41 -8.59
N PRO A 55 -0.26 19.64 -8.41
CA PRO A 55 -0.64 20.71 -9.32
C PRO A 55 -0.18 20.28 -10.71
N ALA A 56 -1.12 20.21 -11.65
CA ALA A 56 -0.83 20.01 -13.06
C ALA A 56 0.24 21.02 -13.52
N PRO A 57 1.13 20.64 -14.46
CA PRO A 57 2.23 21.49 -14.88
C PRO A 57 1.67 22.80 -15.48
N GLU A 58 1.99 23.93 -14.85
CA GLU A 58 1.68 25.25 -15.40
C GLU A 58 2.60 25.48 -16.62
N SER A 59 2.08 25.12 -17.79
CA SER A 59 2.55 25.63 -19.07
C SER A 59 1.41 26.44 -19.66
N GLN A 60 1.47 27.76 -19.47
CA GLN A 60 1.38 28.80 -20.50
C GLN A 60 1.10 30.17 -19.88
#